data_AF-A0A536FJS2-F1
#
_entry.id   AF-A0A536FJS2-F1
#
_cell.length_a   1.000
_cell.length_b   1.000
_cell.length_c   1.000
_cell.angle_alpha   90.00
_cell.angle_beta   90.00
_cell.angle_gamma   90.00
#
_symmetry.space_group_name_H-M   'P 1'
#
loop_
_entity.id
_entity.type
_entity.pdbx_description
1 polymer ?
#
loop_
_entity_poly.entity_id
_entity_poly.type
_entity_poly.pdbx_seq_one_letter_code
_entity_poly.pdbx_strand_id
1 'polypeptide(L)'
;MPDATTELEHASADIVLTRDAREILDRAAKVATARGSLHIVPADVFNATLQLPGNLADAEMRALGFDPKSIAPLIEANGAGETLPLRQLLVNANREAGVLGHYQVDSIHLLLAMLYTDSPSTSVPLMKAGLTLYDLRRHVQTGTKTGAPPVHGSARPDADLRKRPWPSLQGVLGISPVFIGIVGATAVAGVLLWMNYLPRYVAFLTLLFVVGGWVTSLCIHEFGHAFVAYLGGDRSVAGAGYLTLNPLRYTNVTMSLVLPIIFLLLGGIALPGGAVYINHSALRSRVWSSAVSIAGPVGTVLCGLLIAGVFFVAPQHSWITQGNLNFFAGLAMLGFFMALA
;
A
#
# COMPACT_ATOMS: atom_id res chain seq x y z
N MET A 1 -39.45 7.53 -2.80
CA MET A 1 -38.93 8.87 -3.12
C MET A 1 -37.54 8.97 -2.52
N PRO A 2 -36.57 9.63 -3.16
CA PRO A 2 -35.25 9.79 -2.56
C PRO A 2 -35.40 10.50 -1.22
N ASP A 3 -34.87 9.89 -0.16
CA ASP A 3 -34.81 10.42 1.19
C ASP A 3 -33.45 10.06 1.83
N ALA A 4 -33.14 10.68 2.98
CA ALA A 4 -31.87 10.45 3.68
C ALA A 4 -31.68 8.97 4.08
N THR A 5 -32.76 8.24 4.33
CA THR A 5 -32.69 6.80 4.67
C THR A 5 -32.28 5.96 3.45
N THR A 6 -32.81 6.31 2.27
CA THR A 6 -32.45 5.67 1.00
C THR A 6 -30.99 5.95 0.65
N GLU A 7 -30.50 7.17 0.91
CA GLU A 7 -29.07 7.50 0.74
C GLU A 7 -28.19 6.64 1.67
N LEU A 8 -28.57 6.48 2.94
CA LEU A 8 -27.84 5.64 3.89
C LEU A 8 -27.74 4.19 3.43
N GLU A 9 -28.85 3.58 2.96
CA GLU A 9 -28.81 2.20 2.46
C GLU A 9 -27.87 2.06 1.26
N HIS A 10 -27.90 3.01 0.32
CA HIS A 10 -26.98 3.00 -0.82
C HIS A 10 -25.52 3.24 -0.42
N ALA A 11 -25.28 4.14 0.54
CA ALA A 11 -23.93 4.49 0.98
C ALA A 11 -23.27 3.38 1.82
N SER A 12 -24.06 2.53 2.49
CA SER A 12 -23.58 1.47 3.38
C SER A 12 -23.70 0.05 2.80
N ALA A 13 -24.21 -0.11 1.58
CA ALA A 13 -24.52 -1.42 0.98
C ALA A 13 -23.32 -2.40 0.96
N ASP A 14 -22.09 -1.90 0.80
CA ASP A 14 -20.85 -2.66 0.71
C ASP A 14 -19.96 -2.53 1.96
N ILE A 15 -20.46 -1.92 3.05
CA ILE A 15 -19.69 -1.61 4.26
C ILE A 15 -20.33 -2.28 5.48
N VAL A 16 -19.57 -3.15 6.15
CA VAL A 16 -20.04 -3.83 7.36
C VAL A 16 -19.99 -2.85 8.53
N LEU A 17 -21.16 -2.53 9.09
CA LEU A 17 -21.32 -1.62 10.22
C LEU A 17 -21.57 -2.40 11.52
N THR A 18 -21.01 -1.93 12.64
CA THR A 18 -21.46 -2.36 13.97
C THR A 18 -22.90 -1.89 14.21
N ARG A 19 -23.57 -2.51 15.19
CA ARG A 19 -24.91 -2.08 15.61
C ARG A 19 -24.94 -0.61 16.04
N ASP A 20 -23.90 -0.16 16.74
CA ASP A 20 -23.76 1.20 17.23
C ASP A 20 -23.56 2.21 16.09
N ALA A 21 -22.62 1.94 15.16
CA ALA A 21 -22.44 2.77 13.98
C ALA A 21 -23.72 2.84 13.12
N ARG A 22 -24.44 1.74 12.97
CA ARG A 22 -25.72 1.74 12.25
C ARG A 22 -26.76 2.62 12.95
N GLU A 23 -26.86 2.53 14.28
CA GLU A 23 -27.79 3.36 15.05
C GLU A 23 -27.44 4.86 14.96
N ILE A 24 -26.15 5.22 14.99
CA ILE A 24 -25.67 6.60 14.77
C ILE A 24 -26.13 7.10 13.39
N LEU A 25 -25.92 6.30 12.34
CA LEU A 25 -26.25 6.69 10.98
C LEU A 25 -27.77 6.80 10.75
N ASP A 26 -28.56 5.88 11.29
CA ASP A 26 -30.02 5.95 11.23
C ASP A 26 -30.56 7.22 11.94
N ARG A 27 -29.91 7.64 13.03
CA ARG A 27 -30.22 8.92 13.70
C ARG A 27 -29.77 10.13 12.89
N ALA A 28 -28.60 10.07 12.27
CA ALA A 28 -28.11 11.11 11.37
C ALA A 28 -29.08 11.31 10.19
N ALA A 29 -29.64 10.24 9.64
CA ALA A 29 -30.69 10.30 8.61
C ALA A 29 -31.95 11.02 9.09
N LYS A 30 -32.38 10.79 10.34
CA LYS A 30 -33.51 11.51 10.96
C LYS A 30 -33.19 12.99 11.15
N VAL A 31 -31.97 13.33 11.58
CA VAL A 31 -31.51 14.72 11.72
C VAL A 31 -31.49 15.43 10.36
N ALA A 32 -30.95 14.79 9.32
CA ALA A 32 -30.94 15.29 7.95
C ALA A 32 -32.37 15.54 7.43
N THR A 33 -33.29 14.60 7.70
CA THR A 33 -34.70 14.73 7.32
C THR A 33 -35.38 15.88 8.07
N ALA A 34 -35.11 16.05 9.36
CA ALA A 34 -35.67 17.12 10.18
C ALA A 34 -35.23 18.52 9.73
N ARG A 35 -34.02 18.66 9.16
CA ARG A 35 -33.56 19.90 8.51
C ARG A 35 -34.06 20.07 7.07
N GLY A 36 -34.94 19.18 6.59
CA GLY A 36 -35.49 19.24 5.24
C GLY A 36 -34.49 18.87 4.14
N SER A 37 -33.45 18.09 4.46
CA SER A 37 -32.43 17.67 3.50
C SER A 37 -32.53 16.20 3.15
N LEU A 38 -32.19 15.89 1.90
CA LEU A 38 -32.13 14.52 1.37
C LEU A 38 -30.75 13.88 1.57
N HIS A 39 -29.74 14.67 1.95
CA HIS A 39 -28.36 14.24 2.08
C HIS A 39 -27.92 14.25 3.54
N ILE A 40 -27.22 13.23 4.01
CA ILE A 40 -26.63 13.16 5.34
C ILE A 40 -25.23 13.76 5.27
N VAL A 41 -24.96 14.79 6.09
CA VAL A 41 -23.63 15.44 6.15
C VAL A 41 -22.85 14.96 7.38
N PRO A 42 -21.51 15.08 7.38
CA PRO A 42 -20.69 14.70 8.53
C PRO A 42 -21.12 15.34 9.86
N ALA A 43 -21.62 16.58 9.83
CA ALA A 43 -22.17 17.24 11.02
C ALA A 43 -23.40 16.51 11.60
N ASP A 44 -24.28 15.94 10.77
CA ASP A 44 -25.42 15.15 11.24
C ASP A 44 -24.93 13.88 11.95
N VAL A 45 -23.89 13.24 11.41
CA VAL A 45 -23.25 12.03 11.98
C VAL A 45 -22.59 12.35 13.32
N PHE A 46 -21.87 13.47 13.42
CA PHE A 46 -21.29 13.92 14.69
C PHE A 46 -22.38 14.18 15.74
N ASN A 47 -23.41 14.95 15.39
CA ASN A 47 -24.49 15.26 16.31
C ASN A 47 -25.26 14.00 16.74
N ALA A 48 -25.48 13.04 15.85
CA ALA A 48 -26.06 11.74 16.19
C ALA A 48 -25.17 10.92 17.13
N THR A 49 -23.84 11.00 16.97
CA THR A 49 -22.87 10.38 17.87
C THR A 49 -23.02 10.93 19.30
N LEU A 50 -23.31 12.23 19.47
CA LEU A 50 -23.51 12.83 20.79
C LEU A 50 -24.82 12.42 21.48
N GLN A 51 -25.82 11.98 20.72
CA GLN A 51 -27.12 11.56 21.26
C GLN A 51 -27.07 10.15 21.88
N LEU A 52 -26.03 9.37 21.59
CA LEU A 52 -25.84 8.01 22.07
C LEU A 52 -24.69 7.97 23.09
N PRO A 53 -24.91 8.30 24.37
CA PRO A 53 -23.85 8.31 25.37
C PRO A 53 -23.24 6.91 25.53
N GLY A 54 -21.91 6.85 25.70
CA GLY A 54 -21.20 5.59 25.92
C GLY A 54 -20.81 4.80 24.67
N ASN A 55 -21.03 5.35 23.46
CA ASN A 55 -20.39 4.83 22.26
C ASN A 55 -18.86 5.01 22.32
N LEU A 56 -18.11 4.28 21.50
CA LEU A 56 -16.64 4.33 21.53
C LEU A 56 -16.10 5.72 21.17
N ALA A 57 -16.78 6.49 20.31
CA ALA A 57 -16.29 7.83 19.96
C ALA A 57 -16.44 8.80 21.14
N ASP A 58 -17.56 8.77 21.85
CA ASP A 58 -17.78 9.53 23.09
C ASP A 58 -16.79 9.12 24.18
N ALA A 59 -16.56 7.82 24.37
CA ALA A 59 -15.61 7.30 25.35
C ALA A 59 -14.17 7.78 25.07
N GLU A 60 -13.74 7.74 23.81
CA GLU A 60 -12.37 8.06 23.40
C GLU A 60 -12.11 9.58 23.39
N MET A 61 -13.10 10.38 22.97
CA MET A 61 -13.03 11.84 23.13
C MET A 61 -12.87 12.23 24.60
N ARG A 62 -13.65 11.62 25.49
CA ARG A 62 -13.55 11.85 26.95
C ARG A 62 -12.22 11.36 27.52
N ALA A 63 -11.73 10.21 27.05
CA ALA A 63 -10.45 9.65 27.49
C ALA A 63 -9.26 10.56 27.12
N LEU A 64 -9.38 11.31 26.03
CA LEU A 64 -8.46 12.35 25.61
C LEU A 64 -8.68 13.71 26.31
N GLY A 65 -9.67 13.82 27.19
CA GLY A 65 -9.95 15.04 27.96
C GLY A 65 -10.84 16.06 27.23
N PHE A 66 -11.46 15.68 26.11
CA PHE A 66 -12.42 16.52 25.40
C PHE A 66 -13.85 16.24 25.87
N ASP A 67 -14.65 17.28 26.04
CA ASP A 67 -16.09 17.13 26.25
C ASP A 67 -16.82 17.20 24.89
N PRO A 68 -17.43 16.12 24.41
CA PRO A 68 -18.09 16.11 23.09
C PRO A 68 -19.22 17.15 22.98
N LYS A 69 -19.86 17.50 24.11
CA LYS A 69 -20.92 18.52 24.15
C LYS A 69 -20.41 19.94 23.96
N SER A 70 -19.16 20.23 24.33
CA SER A 70 -18.58 21.57 24.09
C SER A 70 -18.17 21.78 22.63
N ILE A 71 -18.07 20.71 21.83
CA ILE A 71 -17.64 20.76 20.43
C ILE A 71 -18.83 20.91 19.48
N ALA A 72 -20.01 20.36 19.82
CA ALA A 72 -21.20 20.42 18.97
C ALA A 72 -21.54 21.85 18.48
N PRO A 73 -21.54 22.89 19.35
CA PRO A 73 -21.84 24.25 18.91
C PRO A 73 -20.81 24.80 17.91
N LEU A 74 -19.56 24.36 17.98
CA LEU A 74 -18.51 24.76 17.04
C LEU A 74 -18.74 24.16 15.66
N ILE A 75 -19.26 22.93 15.58
CA ILE A 75 -19.60 22.26 14.33
C ILE A 75 -20.84 22.88 13.70
N GLU A 76 -21.87 23.18 14.50
CA GLU A 76 -23.06 23.89 14.03
C GLU A 76 -22.74 25.28 13.50
N ALA A 77 -21.88 26.04 14.20
CA ALA A 77 -21.46 27.38 13.80
C ALA A 77 -20.55 27.39 12.55
N ASN A 78 -19.82 26.31 12.28
CA ASN A 78 -18.93 26.21 11.12
C ASN A 78 -19.71 26.00 9.79
N GLY A 79 -21.00 25.72 9.88
CA GLY A 79 -21.89 25.59 8.73
C GLY A 79 -21.62 24.35 7.87
N ALA A 80 -22.63 23.95 7.10
CA ALA A 80 -22.58 22.82 6.15
C ALA A 80 -21.78 23.15 4.86
N GLY A 81 -20.67 23.88 4.98
CA GLY A 81 -19.83 24.30 3.86
C GLY A 81 -18.98 23.14 3.35
N GLU A 82 -19.26 22.73 2.10
CA GLU A 82 -18.77 21.53 1.40
C GLU A 82 -19.21 20.21 2.03
N THR A 83 -20.26 19.65 1.42
CA THR A 83 -20.85 18.37 1.81
C THR A 83 -19.98 17.24 1.29
N LEU A 84 -19.13 16.67 2.14
CA LEU A 84 -18.59 15.34 1.90
C LEU A 84 -19.78 14.37 1.75
N PRO A 85 -19.94 13.66 0.62
CA PRO A 85 -21.01 12.69 0.47
C PRO A 85 -20.92 11.63 1.55
N LEU A 86 -22.06 11.19 2.10
CA LEU A 86 -22.08 10.15 3.15
C LEU A 86 -21.27 8.91 2.74
N ARG A 87 -21.37 8.49 1.47
CA ARG A 87 -20.60 7.35 0.96
C ARG A 87 -19.10 7.57 1.08
N GLN A 88 -18.59 8.77 0.81
CA GLN A 88 -17.17 9.07 0.95
C GLN A 88 -16.73 9.04 2.42
N LEU A 89 -17.55 9.57 3.33
CA LEU A 89 -17.32 9.47 4.78
C LEU A 89 -17.22 8.00 5.23
N LEU A 90 -18.14 7.15 4.77
CA LEU A 90 -18.14 5.72 5.12
C LEU A 90 -16.97 4.96 4.50
N VAL A 91 -16.56 5.30 3.28
CA VAL A 91 -15.34 4.74 2.66
C VAL A 91 -14.10 5.11 3.46
N ASN A 92 -14.00 6.37 3.91
CA ASN A 92 -12.90 6.83 4.77
C ASN A 92 -12.94 6.10 6.12
N ALA A 93 -14.11 5.92 6.73
CA ALA A 93 -14.27 5.17 7.98
C ALA A 93 -13.90 3.69 7.82
N ASN A 94 -14.29 3.04 6.72
CA ASN A 94 -13.94 1.66 6.42
C ASN A 94 -12.43 1.48 6.20
N ARG A 95 -11.79 2.47 5.58
CA ARG A 95 -10.32 2.52 5.47
C ARG A 95 -9.66 2.58 6.85
N GLU A 96 -10.17 3.42 7.75
CA GLU A 96 -9.65 3.50 9.13
C GLU A 96 -9.85 2.20 9.90
N ALA A 97 -11.00 1.55 9.75
CA ALA A 97 -11.24 0.24 10.34
C ALA A 97 -10.18 -0.77 9.88
N GLY A 98 -9.92 -0.86 8.57
CA GLY A 98 -8.87 -1.72 8.02
C GLY A 98 -7.46 -1.38 8.54
N VAL A 99 -7.13 -0.09 8.69
CA VAL A 99 -5.83 0.35 9.23
C VAL A 99 -5.65 -0.05 10.70
N LEU A 100 -6.74 -0.06 11.47
CA LEU A 100 -6.75 -0.46 12.89
C LEU A 100 -6.92 -1.98 13.08
N GLY A 101 -7.13 -2.74 12.00
CA GLY A 101 -7.38 -4.19 12.07
C GLY A 101 -8.82 -4.55 12.48
N HIS A 102 -9.73 -3.58 12.43
CA HIS A 102 -11.16 -3.78 12.64
C HIS A 102 -11.83 -4.11 11.30
N TYR A 103 -12.62 -5.17 11.26
CA TYR A 103 -13.33 -5.62 10.03
C TYR A 103 -14.74 -5.04 9.92
N GLN A 104 -15.11 -4.14 10.82
CA GLN A 104 -16.41 -3.47 10.87
C GLN A 104 -16.20 -2.00 11.21
N VAL A 105 -16.99 -1.13 10.60
CA VAL A 105 -17.02 0.30 10.89
C VAL A 105 -17.83 0.52 12.16
N ASP A 106 -17.27 1.29 13.08
CA ASP A 106 -17.82 1.57 14.40
C ASP A 106 -17.79 3.08 14.65
N SER A 107 -18.37 3.57 15.74
CA SER A 107 -18.46 5.01 16.04
C SER A 107 -17.11 5.73 15.97
N ILE A 108 -16.03 5.05 16.39
CA ILE A 108 -14.67 5.60 16.40
C ILE A 108 -14.11 5.80 14.98
N HIS A 109 -14.45 4.91 14.05
CA HIS A 109 -14.04 5.00 12.65
C HIS A 109 -14.78 6.15 11.97
N LEU A 110 -16.05 6.37 12.32
CA LEU A 110 -16.81 7.54 11.88
C LEU A 110 -16.16 8.83 12.40
N LEU A 111 -15.75 8.87 13.67
CA LEU A 111 -15.05 10.02 14.25
C LEU A 111 -13.70 10.29 13.58
N LEU A 112 -12.90 9.25 13.33
CA LEU A 112 -11.64 9.36 12.59
C LEU A 112 -11.86 9.91 11.17
N ALA A 113 -12.89 9.42 10.46
CA ALA A 113 -13.23 9.93 9.14
C ALA A 113 -13.66 11.41 9.16
N MET A 114 -14.38 11.84 10.20
CA MET A 114 -14.77 13.25 10.38
C MET A 114 -13.59 14.19 10.68
N LEU A 115 -12.43 13.66 11.06
CA LEU A 115 -11.19 14.41 11.26
C LEU A 115 -10.34 14.55 9.99
N TYR A 116 -10.78 13.98 8.86
CA TYR A 116 -10.08 14.14 7.59
C TYR A 116 -10.23 15.55 7.02
N THR A 117 -9.25 15.96 6.21
CA THR A 117 -9.22 17.27 5.56
C THR A 117 -10.33 17.46 4.51
N ASP A 118 -10.88 16.37 3.98
CA ASP A 118 -12.02 16.38 3.04
C ASP A 118 -13.38 16.55 3.74
N SER A 119 -13.40 16.59 5.08
CA SER A 119 -14.59 16.88 5.90
C SER A 119 -14.42 18.18 6.69
N PRO A 120 -14.23 19.35 6.04
CA PRO A 120 -13.91 20.61 6.72
C PRO A 120 -15.00 21.07 7.70
N SER A 121 -16.26 20.69 7.46
CA SER A 121 -17.40 20.98 8.35
C SER A 121 -17.21 20.43 9.77
N THR A 122 -16.56 19.27 9.91
CA THR A 122 -16.27 18.63 11.22
C THR A 122 -14.81 18.74 11.62
N SER A 123 -13.87 18.61 10.68
CA SER A 123 -12.44 18.54 11.01
C SER A 123 -11.88 19.87 11.51
N VAL A 124 -12.34 21.01 10.98
CA VAL A 124 -11.89 22.34 11.44
C VAL A 124 -12.32 22.63 12.88
N PRO A 125 -13.60 22.44 13.28
CA PRO A 125 -14.03 22.58 14.67
C PRO A 125 -13.36 21.60 15.63
N LEU A 126 -13.21 20.33 15.24
CA LEU A 126 -12.56 19.32 16.07
C LEU A 126 -11.07 19.67 16.29
N MET A 127 -10.38 20.13 15.24
CA MET A 127 -9.00 20.60 15.35
C MET A 127 -8.88 21.87 16.22
N LYS A 128 -9.82 22.82 16.09
CA LYS A 128 -9.88 24.01 16.97
C LYS A 128 -10.11 23.64 18.43
N ALA A 129 -10.87 22.57 18.68
CA ALA A 129 -11.07 22.02 20.02
C ALA A 129 -9.82 21.28 20.55
N GLY A 130 -8.81 21.04 19.71
CA GLY A 130 -7.57 20.35 20.06
C GLY A 130 -7.57 18.85 19.75
N LEU A 131 -8.67 18.30 19.22
CA LEU A 131 -8.75 16.89 18.82
C LEU A 131 -8.19 16.73 17.40
N THR A 132 -7.04 16.07 17.27
CA THR A 132 -6.43 15.79 15.96
C THR A 132 -6.61 14.33 15.54
N LEU A 133 -6.63 14.08 14.23
CA LEU A 133 -6.63 12.73 13.66
C LEU A 133 -5.47 11.88 14.19
N TYR A 134 -4.30 12.50 14.36
CA TYR A 134 -3.10 11.81 14.85
C TYR A 134 -3.25 11.38 16.31
N ASP A 135 -3.72 12.26 17.18
CA ASP A 135 -3.85 11.98 18.61
C ASP A 135 -4.90 10.91 18.86
N LEU A 136 -6.05 11.00 18.18
CA LEU A 136 -7.10 10.00 18.27
C LEU A 136 -6.62 8.64 17.75
N ARG A 137 -6.04 8.58 16.55
CA ARG A 137 -5.54 7.31 15.99
C ARG A 137 -4.48 6.68 16.89
N ARG A 138 -3.57 7.49 17.43
CA ARG A 138 -2.53 7.01 18.35
C ARG A 138 -3.15 6.45 19.63
N HIS A 139 -4.10 7.15 20.23
CA HIS A 139 -4.76 6.73 21.47
C HIS A 139 -5.43 5.37 21.29
N VAL A 140 -6.15 5.17 20.18
CA VAL A 140 -6.82 3.92 19.84
C VAL A 140 -5.83 2.78 19.61
N GLN A 141 -4.70 3.06 18.97
CA GLN A 141 -3.66 2.05 18.71
C GLN A 141 -2.88 1.65 19.97
N THR A 142 -2.69 2.56 20.93
CA THR A 142 -1.85 2.31 22.11
C THR A 142 -2.63 2.03 23.38
N GLY A 143 -3.94 2.33 23.44
CA GLY A 143 -4.80 2.14 24.61
C GLY A 143 -4.41 2.99 25.84
N THR A 144 -3.53 3.97 25.67
CA THR A 144 -2.94 4.75 26.77
C THR A 144 -3.70 6.04 27.03
N LYS A 145 -4.30 6.19 28.22
CA LYS A 145 -4.79 7.47 28.76
C LYS A 145 -3.64 8.47 28.83
N THR A 146 -3.77 9.63 28.20
CA THR A 146 -2.73 10.67 28.24
C THR A 146 -2.77 11.42 29.56
N GLY A 147 -1.89 11.03 30.48
CA GLY A 147 -1.31 11.90 31.52
C GLY A 147 0.09 12.38 31.16
N ALA A 148 0.45 12.37 29.87
CA ALA A 148 1.75 12.88 29.41
C ALA A 148 1.63 14.39 29.14
N PRO A 149 2.54 15.22 29.66
CA PRO A 149 2.48 16.68 29.48
C PRO A 149 2.56 17.06 27.99
N PRO A 150 2.04 18.24 27.61
CA PRO A 150 2.03 18.67 26.21
C PRO A 150 3.46 18.73 25.71
N VAL A 151 3.82 17.83 24.79
CA VAL A 151 5.14 17.80 24.18
C VAL A 151 5.22 18.90 23.12
N HIS A 152 5.32 20.15 23.58
CA HIS A 152 6.08 21.16 22.87
C HIS A 152 7.55 20.94 23.25
N GLY A 153 8.20 19.99 22.57
CA GLY A 153 9.58 19.62 22.88
C GLY A 153 10.15 18.69 21.81
N SER A 154 11.17 19.16 21.13
CA SER A 154 11.89 18.50 20.05
C SER A 154 12.45 17.13 20.42
N ALA A 155 11.76 16.06 20.05
CA ALA A 155 12.37 14.78 19.67
C ALA A 155 11.40 14.03 18.74
N ARG A 156 11.82 13.80 17.49
CA ARG A 156 11.06 13.00 16.53
C ARG A 156 10.75 11.62 17.17
N PRO A 157 9.49 11.14 17.20
CA PRO A 157 9.11 9.81 17.70
C PRO A 157 9.88 8.65 17.03
N ASP A 158 10.53 8.92 15.90
CA ASP A 158 11.38 8.00 15.15
C ASP A 158 12.60 7.46 15.92
N ALA A 159 13.03 8.10 17.02
CA ALA A 159 14.27 7.71 17.70
C ALA A 159 14.16 6.35 18.42
N ASP A 160 13.01 6.04 19.01
CA ASP A 160 12.82 4.79 19.76
C ASP A 160 12.35 3.62 18.89
N LEU A 161 11.73 3.88 17.72
CA LEU A 161 11.43 2.86 16.71
C LEU A 161 12.68 2.37 15.95
N ARG A 162 13.79 3.12 15.99
CA ARG A 162 15.09 2.71 15.42
C ARG A 162 15.80 1.61 16.22
N LYS A 163 15.46 1.44 17.50
CA LYS A 163 16.18 0.54 18.42
C LYS A 163 15.66 -0.90 18.46
N ARG A 164 14.69 -1.26 17.61
CA ARG A 164 14.21 -2.65 17.52
C ARG A 164 15.26 -3.52 16.81
N PRO A 165 15.69 -4.65 17.40
CA PRO A 165 16.64 -5.56 16.78
C PRO A 165 16.13 -6.03 15.41
N TRP A 166 17.06 -6.37 14.53
CA TRP A 166 16.76 -6.89 13.20
C TRP A 166 15.94 -8.18 13.35
N PRO A 167 14.89 -8.36 12.54
CA PRO A 167 14.13 -9.60 12.56
C PRO A 167 14.94 -10.78 12.05
N SER A 168 14.63 -11.97 12.59
CA SER A 168 15.18 -13.22 12.08
C SER A 168 14.73 -13.47 10.65
N LEU A 169 15.67 -13.65 9.73
CA LEU A 169 15.40 -14.05 8.35
C LEU A 169 15.31 -15.58 8.18
N GLN A 170 15.63 -16.34 9.23
CA GLN A 170 15.58 -17.80 9.24
C GLN A 170 14.17 -18.31 8.97
N GLY A 171 14.03 -19.19 7.98
CA GLY A 171 12.77 -19.82 7.59
C GLY A 171 11.82 -18.94 6.76
N VAL A 172 12.14 -17.67 6.56
CA VAL A 172 11.30 -16.72 5.82
C VAL A 172 11.79 -16.53 4.39
N LEU A 173 13.11 -16.56 4.18
CA LEU A 173 13.72 -16.53 2.87
C LEU A 173 13.65 -17.91 2.22
N GLY A 174 13.20 -17.95 0.97
CA GLY A 174 13.18 -19.17 0.17
C GLY A 174 13.55 -18.89 -1.28
N ILE A 175 14.03 -19.92 -1.96
CA ILE A 175 14.17 -19.90 -3.43
C ILE A 175 13.17 -20.89 -3.98
N SER A 176 12.18 -20.39 -4.72
CA SER A 176 11.17 -21.22 -5.34
C SER A 176 11.76 -22.13 -6.43
N PRO A 177 11.33 -23.40 -6.51
CA PRO A 177 11.67 -24.27 -7.64
C PRO A 177 11.27 -23.68 -9.00
N VAL A 178 10.19 -22.89 -9.04
CA VAL A 178 9.74 -22.19 -10.26
C VAL A 178 10.76 -21.15 -10.70
N PHE A 179 11.31 -20.38 -9.75
CA PHE A 179 12.35 -19.40 -10.02
C PHE A 179 13.63 -20.07 -10.54
N ILE A 180 14.04 -21.17 -9.90
CA ILE A 180 15.18 -21.98 -10.37
C ILE A 180 14.94 -22.49 -11.79
N GLY A 181 13.71 -22.94 -12.08
CA GLY A 181 13.33 -23.37 -13.43
C GLY A 181 13.46 -22.26 -14.48
N ILE A 182 13.01 -21.04 -14.15
CA ILE A 182 13.13 -19.87 -15.04
C ILE A 182 14.60 -19.53 -15.27
N VAL A 183 15.39 -19.38 -14.20
CA VAL A 183 16.82 -19.08 -14.29
C VAL A 183 17.57 -20.15 -15.07
N GLY A 184 17.24 -21.43 -14.84
CA GLY A 184 17.80 -22.56 -15.57
C GLY A 184 17.47 -22.52 -17.06
N ALA A 185 16.21 -22.26 -17.42
CA ALA A 185 15.78 -22.13 -18.82
C ALA A 185 16.48 -20.94 -19.51
N THR A 186 16.59 -19.80 -18.83
CA THR A 186 17.34 -18.64 -19.34
C THR A 186 18.82 -18.96 -19.53
N ALA A 187 19.47 -19.62 -18.57
CA ALA A 187 20.87 -20.01 -18.70
C ALA A 187 21.09 -20.96 -19.88
N VAL A 188 20.24 -21.98 -20.05
CA VAL A 188 20.29 -22.91 -21.19
C VAL A 188 20.10 -22.16 -22.51
N ALA A 189 19.12 -21.26 -22.61
CA ALA A 189 18.93 -20.44 -23.80
C ALA A 189 20.17 -19.58 -24.10
N GLY A 190 20.77 -18.97 -23.09
CA GLY A 190 22.01 -18.18 -23.21
C GLY A 190 23.19 -19.01 -23.72
N VAL A 191 23.40 -20.21 -23.19
CA VAL A 191 24.46 -21.13 -23.65
C VAL A 191 24.22 -21.55 -25.11
N LEU A 192 22.98 -21.87 -25.49
CA LEU A 192 22.65 -22.24 -26.86
C LEU A 192 22.84 -21.08 -27.85
N LEU A 193 22.52 -19.85 -27.44
CA LEU A 193 22.80 -18.63 -28.22
C LEU A 193 24.30 -18.34 -28.33
N TRP A 194 25.06 -18.61 -27.26
CA TRP A 194 26.51 -18.42 -27.24
C TRP A 194 27.22 -19.39 -28.18
N MET A 195 26.82 -20.67 -28.16
CA MET A 195 27.41 -21.71 -29.01
C MET A 195 26.90 -21.65 -30.45
N ASN A 196 25.75 -21.00 -30.69
CA ASN A 196 25.08 -20.90 -31.99
C ASN A 196 24.83 -22.25 -32.69
N TYR A 197 24.55 -23.30 -31.88
CA TYR A 197 24.32 -24.67 -32.38
C TYR A 197 22.98 -24.88 -33.07
N LEU A 198 21.99 -24.02 -32.79
CA LEU A 198 20.63 -24.15 -33.28
C LEU A 198 20.20 -22.89 -34.07
N PRO A 199 20.84 -22.60 -35.22
CA PRO A 199 20.60 -21.36 -35.97
C PRO A 199 19.14 -21.18 -36.41
N ARG A 200 18.42 -22.28 -36.64
CA ARG A 200 16.98 -22.27 -36.98
C ARG A 200 16.10 -21.74 -35.84
N TYR A 201 16.54 -21.82 -34.58
CA TYR A 201 15.76 -21.49 -33.40
C TYR A 201 16.24 -20.22 -32.70
N VAL A 202 17.16 -19.46 -33.29
CA VAL A 202 17.75 -18.25 -32.68
C VAL A 202 16.70 -17.28 -32.19
N ALA A 203 15.68 -16.96 -33.00
CA ALA A 203 14.62 -16.03 -32.59
C ALA A 203 13.88 -16.49 -31.32
N PHE A 204 13.53 -17.78 -31.26
CA PHE A 204 12.86 -18.37 -30.09
C PHE A 204 13.77 -18.40 -28.85
N LEU A 205 15.04 -18.77 -29.03
CA LEU A 205 16.02 -18.80 -27.95
C LEU A 205 16.30 -17.40 -27.40
N THR A 206 16.44 -16.39 -28.26
CA THR A 206 16.59 -14.98 -27.86
C THR A 206 15.37 -14.51 -27.08
N LEU A 207 14.16 -14.86 -27.54
CA LEU A 207 12.94 -14.54 -26.82
C LEU A 207 12.91 -15.16 -25.42
N LEU A 208 13.21 -16.46 -25.32
CA LEU A 208 13.24 -17.17 -24.04
C LEU A 208 14.30 -16.59 -23.09
N PHE A 209 15.47 -16.25 -23.63
CA PHE A 209 16.56 -15.63 -22.88
C PHE A 209 16.17 -14.26 -22.32
N VAL A 210 15.65 -13.37 -23.18
CA VAL A 210 15.27 -12.00 -22.80
C VAL A 210 14.08 -12.02 -21.84
N VAL A 211 13.01 -12.74 -22.17
CA VAL A 211 11.80 -12.80 -21.31
C VAL A 211 12.14 -13.43 -19.97
N GLY A 212 12.85 -14.56 -19.94
CA GLY A 212 13.21 -15.22 -18.69
C GLY A 212 14.18 -14.41 -17.83
N GLY A 213 15.16 -13.73 -18.46
CA GLY A 213 16.05 -12.81 -17.76
C GLY A 213 15.32 -11.60 -17.19
N TRP A 214 14.36 -11.04 -17.93
CA TRP A 214 13.55 -9.93 -17.48
C TRP A 214 12.60 -10.33 -16.33
N VAL A 215 11.94 -11.51 -16.42
CA VAL A 215 11.13 -12.06 -15.33
C VAL A 215 11.99 -12.30 -14.08
N THR A 216 13.23 -12.78 -14.25
CA THR A 216 14.17 -12.96 -13.14
C THR A 216 14.46 -11.62 -12.46
N SER A 217 14.74 -10.56 -13.24
CA SER A 217 14.94 -9.21 -12.72
C SER A 217 13.71 -8.68 -11.99
N LEU A 218 12.50 -8.90 -12.52
CA LEU A 218 11.26 -8.53 -11.83
C LEU A 218 11.11 -9.25 -10.50
N CYS A 219 11.42 -10.55 -10.44
CA CYS A 219 11.33 -11.28 -9.19
C CYS A 219 12.27 -10.67 -8.14
N ILE A 220 13.45 -10.23 -8.55
CA ILE A 220 14.42 -9.53 -7.70
C ILE A 220 13.90 -8.14 -7.29
N HIS A 221 13.25 -7.40 -8.20
CA HIS A 221 12.63 -6.10 -7.93
C HIS A 221 11.56 -6.22 -6.84
N GLU A 222 10.58 -7.11 -7.03
CA GLU A 222 9.50 -7.32 -6.07
C GLU A 222 10.01 -7.89 -4.73
N PHE A 223 11.00 -8.79 -4.80
CA PHE A 223 11.68 -9.28 -3.60
C PHE A 223 12.37 -8.15 -2.83
N GLY A 224 12.98 -7.17 -3.53
CA GLY A 224 13.60 -6.00 -2.91
C GLY A 224 12.60 -5.18 -2.10
N HIS A 225 11.44 -4.88 -2.68
CA HIS A 225 10.33 -4.22 -1.97
C HIS A 225 9.90 -5.00 -0.73
N ALA A 226 9.63 -6.30 -0.87
CA ALA A 226 9.19 -7.15 0.23
C ALA A 226 10.26 -7.31 1.32
N PHE A 227 11.52 -7.44 0.94
CA PHE A 227 12.65 -7.60 1.86
C PHE A 227 12.82 -6.36 2.73
N VAL A 228 12.85 -5.18 2.12
CA VAL A 228 12.98 -3.93 2.86
C VAL A 228 11.71 -3.64 3.68
N ALA A 229 10.52 -4.03 3.22
CA ALA A 229 9.28 -3.92 4.00
C ALA A 229 9.31 -4.81 5.25
N TYR A 230 9.81 -6.04 5.11
CA TYR A 230 10.00 -6.97 6.23
C TYR A 230 10.97 -6.44 7.29
N LEU A 231 12.09 -5.86 6.85
CA LEU A 231 13.04 -5.21 7.74
C LEU A 231 12.42 -3.96 8.40
N GLY A 232 11.61 -3.22 7.63
CA GLY A 232 10.91 -2.02 8.04
C GLY A 232 9.75 -2.23 9.00
N GLY A 233 9.27 -3.46 9.17
CA GLY A 233 8.27 -3.85 10.17
C GLY A 233 7.05 -4.60 9.65
N ASP A 234 6.84 -4.63 8.33
CA ASP A 234 5.73 -5.34 7.72
C ASP A 234 5.98 -6.85 7.69
N ARG A 235 5.31 -7.61 8.56
CA ARG A 235 5.42 -9.07 8.60
C ARG A 235 4.48 -9.78 7.63
N SER A 236 3.50 -9.08 7.07
CA SER A 236 2.49 -9.69 6.19
C SER A 236 3.12 -10.22 4.89
N VAL A 237 4.18 -9.57 4.40
CA VAL A 237 4.94 -10.00 3.20
C VAL A 237 5.58 -11.38 3.34
N ALA A 238 5.92 -11.80 4.56
CA ALA A 238 6.43 -13.14 4.83
C ALA A 238 5.32 -14.20 4.69
N GLY A 239 4.15 -13.92 5.26
CA GLY A 239 2.97 -14.80 5.16
C GLY A 239 2.42 -14.90 3.73
N ALA A 240 2.50 -13.82 2.96
CA ALA A 240 2.13 -13.78 1.54
C ALA A 240 3.11 -14.55 0.64
N GLY A 241 4.31 -14.87 1.13
CA GLY A 241 5.32 -15.61 0.39
C GLY A 241 6.11 -14.78 -0.64
N TYR A 242 6.08 -13.44 -0.55
CA TYR A 242 6.85 -12.56 -1.44
C TYR A 242 8.38 -12.71 -1.27
N LEU A 243 8.81 -13.23 -0.12
CA LEU A 243 10.23 -13.50 0.20
C LEU A 243 10.75 -14.85 -0.34
N THR A 244 10.02 -15.48 -1.26
CA THR A 244 10.37 -16.79 -1.84
C THR A 244 10.82 -16.75 -3.30
N LEU A 245 10.95 -15.55 -3.89
CA LEU A 245 11.23 -15.33 -5.32
C LEU A 245 10.23 -16.05 -6.26
N ASN A 246 9.04 -16.40 -5.78
CA ASN A 246 8.07 -17.14 -6.58
C ASN A 246 7.17 -16.18 -7.38
N PRO A 247 7.29 -16.13 -8.73
CA PRO A 247 6.45 -15.24 -9.54
C PRO A 247 4.95 -15.55 -9.46
N LEU A 248 4.60 -16.80 -9.14
CA LEU A 248 3.20 -17.24 -9.03
C LEU A 248 2.52 -16.80 -7.72
N ARG A 249 3.29 -16.33 -6.73
CA ARG A 249 2.75 -15.82 -5.47
C ARG A 249 2.50 -14.32 -5.50
N TYR A 250 2.77 -13.66 -6.62
CA TYR A 250 2.41 -12.26 -6.80
C TYR A 250 0.90 -12.12 -6.94
N THR A 251 0.35 -11.17 -6.19
CA THR A 251 -1.08 -11.01 -5.90
C THR A 251 -1.95 -10.86 -7.12
N ASN A 252 -1.39 -10.35 -8.22
CA ASN A 252 -2.06 -10.30 -9.50
C ASN A 252 -1.10 -10.74 -10.60
N VAL A 253 -0.97 -12.06 -10.80
CA VAL A 253 -0.09 -12.65 -11.84
C VAL A 253 -0.40 -12.07 -13.24
N THR A 254 -1.67 -11.75 -13.53
CA THR A 254 -2.06 -11.16 -14.81
C THR A 254 -1.47 -9.78 -15.01
N MET A 255 -1.62 -8.88 -14.04
CA MET A 255 -1.02 -7.54 -14.10
C MET A 255 0.50 -7.57 -13.90
N SER A 256 1.04 -8.53 -13.16
CA SER A 256 2.44 -8.54 -12.73
C SER A 256 3.37 -9.35 -13.61
N LEU A 257 2.82 -10.18 -14.48
CA LEU A 257 3.60 -11.06 -15.35
C LEU A 257 3.04 -11.07 -16.77
N VAL A 258 1.75 -11.38 -16.93
CA VAL A 258 1.15 -11.59 -18.27
C VAL A 258 1.15 -10.31 -19.09
N LEU A 259 0.63 -9.21 -18.53
CA LEU A 259 0.52 -7.94 -19.23
C LEU A 259 1.90 -7.35 -19.59
N PRO A 260 2.87 -7.26 -18.66
CA PRO A 260 4.23 -6.86 -19.01
C PRO A 260 4.91 -7.73 -20.08
N ILE A 261 4.74 -9.06 -20.05
CA ILE A 261 5.27 -9.96 -21.08
C ILE A 261 4.63 -9.65 -22.43
N ILE A 262 3.32 -9.42 -22.49
CA ILE A 262 2.65 -9.02 -23.74
C ILE A 262 3.22 -7.72 -24.28
N PHE A 263 3.41 -6.69 -23.43
CA PHE A 263 4.02 -5.43 -23.86
C PHE A 263 5.47 -5.60 -24.32
N LEU A 264 6.26 -6.44 -23.63
CA LEU A 264 7.61 -6.80 -24.02
C LEU A 264 7.66 -7.47 -25.40
N LEU A 265 6.73 -8.40 -25.66
CA LEU A 265 6.61 -9.12 -26.93
C LEU A 265 6.16 -8.22 -28.10
N LEU A 266 5.39 -7.17 -27.81
CA LEU A 266 4.97 -6.17 -28.80
C LEU A 266 6.05 -5.12 -29.09
N GLY A 267 7.23 -5.21 -28.46
CA GLY A 267 8.31 -4.22 -28.58
C GLY A 267 8.06 -2.93 -27.79
N GLY A 268 7.17 -2.97 -26.80
CA GLY A 268 6.80 -1.84 -25.96
C GLY A 268 7.75 -1.61 -24.77
N ILE A 269 7.34 -0.68 -23.90
CA ILE A 269 8.02 -0.34 -22.64
C ILE A 269 7.95 -1.53 -21.68
N ALA A 270 9.09 -1.93 -21.11
CA ALA A 270 9.12 -2.89 -20.01
C ALA A 270 8.48 -2.23 -18.78
N LEU A 271 7.23 -2.58 -18.48
CA LEU A 271 6.55 -2.06 -17.30
C LEU A 271 6.99 -2.87 -16.07
N PRO A 272 7.29 -2.21 -14.93
CA PRO A 272 7.51 -2.93 -13.68
C PRO A 272 6.28 -3.79 -13.34
N GLY A 273 6.54 -4.93 -12.70
CA GLY A 273 5.49 -5.86 -12.27
C GLY A 273 4.44 -5.17 -11.39
N GLY A 274 3.26 -5.78 -11.31
CA GLY A 274 2.17 -5.32 -10.47
C GLY A 274 2.53 -5.43 -9.00
N ALA A 275 2.06 -4.45 -8.24
CA ALA A 275 2.54 -4.12 -6.91
C ALA A 275 2.50 -5.28 -5.90
N VAL A 276 3.63 -5.50 -5.21
CA VAL A 276 3.64 -6.13 -3.89
C VAL A 276 2.79 -5.31 -2.93
N TYR A 277 1.83 -5.95 -2.27
CA TYR A 277 1.03 -5.29 -1.23
C TYR A 277 1.88 -5.10 0.01
N ILE A 278 2.28 -3.85 0.25
CA ILE A 278 3.03 -3.42 1.43
C ILE A 278 2.05 -2.79 2.42
N ASN A 279 2.06 -3.28 3.65
CA ASN A 279 1.38 -2.63 4.74
C ASN A 279 2.20 -1.43 5.24
N HIS A 280 1.95 -0.26 4.67
CA HIS A 280 2.64 0.98 5.05
C HIS A 280 2.39 1.40 6.50
N SER A 281 1.28 0.99 7.14
CA SER A 281 1.03 1.31 8.55
C SER A 281 1.89 0.48 9.50
N ALA A 282 2.40 -0.67 9.05
CA ALA A 282 3.32 -1.51 9.81
C ALA A 282 4.79 -1.03 9.74
N LEU A 283 5.10 -0.05 8.87
CA LEU A 283 6.46 0.46 8.70
C LEU A 283 6.86 1.39 9.85
N ARG A 284 8.08 1.20 10.37
CA ARG A 284 8.62 1.95 11.53
C ARG A 284 8.75 3.45 11.32
N SER A 285 8.91 3.93 10.09
CA SER A 285 9.04 5.37 9.81
C SER A 285 8.82 5.69 8.33
N ARG A 286 8.68 6.99 8.02
CA ARG A 286 8.59 7.46 6.62
C ARG A 286 9.85 7.12 5.80
N VAL A 287 11.02 7.09 6.44
CA VAL A 287 12.28 6.70 5.80
C VAL A 287 12.21 5.25 5.33
N TRP A 288 11.60 4.36 6.12
CA TRP A 288 11.37 2.98 5.69
C TRP A 288 10.40 2.90 4.52
N SER A 289 9.35 3.73 4.49
CA SER A 289 8.46 3.80 3.32
C SER A 289 9.21 4.22 2.04
N SER A 290 10.10 5.21 2.13
CA SER A 290 10.96 5.61 1.00
C SER A 290 11.97 4.52 0.64
N ALA A 291 12.58 3.88 1.63
CA ALA A 291 13.53 2.78 1.42
C ALA A 291 12.86 1.60 0.72
N VAL A 292 11.61 1.27 1.10
CA VAL A 292 10.83 0.25 0.41
C VAL A 292 10.62 0.67 -1.04
N SER A 293 10.18 1.90 -1.34
CA SER A 293 9.94 2.36 -2.70
C SER A 293 11.17 2.32 -3.61
N ILE A 294 12.38 2.51 -3.08
CA ILE A 294 13.62 2.47 -3.88
C ILE A 294 14.24 1.07 -3.96
N ALA A 295 13.88 0.15 -3.05
CA ALA A 295 14.49 -1.16 -2.95
C ALA A 295 14.33 -2.02 -4.23
N GLY A 296 13.13 -2.02 -4.82
CA GLY A 296 12.87 -2.71 -6.08
C GLY A 296 13.70 -2.15 -7.23
N PRO A 297 13.64 -0.84 -7.53
CA PRO A 297 14.47 -0.21 -8.55
C PRO A 297 15.97 -0.47 -8.37
N VAL A 298 16.48 -0.45 -7.14
CA VAL A 298 17.89 -0.81 -6.86
C VAL A 298 18.17 -2.25 -7.27
N GLY A 299 17.26 -3.19 -7.02
CA GLY A 299 17.37 -4.58 -7.49
C GLY A 299 17.49 -4.70 -9.01
N THR A 300 16.66 -3.97 -9.76
CA THR A 300 16.74 -3.90 -11.23
C THR A 300 18.05 -3.28 -11.70
N VAL A 301 18.48 -2.17 -11.09
CA VAL A 301 19.74 -1.49 -11.42
C VAL A 301 20.93 -2.42 -11.20
N LEU A 302 20.95 -3.18 -10.10
CA LEU A 302 22.02 -4.17 -9.86
C LEU A 302 22.06 -5.24 -10.97
N CYS A 303 20.90 -5.71 -11.45
CA CYS A 303 20.86 -6.63 -12.59
C CYS A 303 21.41 -5.99 -13.88
N GLY A 304 21.02 -4.75 -14.17
CA GLY A 304 21.53 -3.99 -15.31
C GLY A 304 23.04 -3.74 -15.22
N LEU A 305 23.56 -3.44 -14.03
CA LEU A 305 24.99 -3.27 -13.79
C LEU A 305 25.80 -4.56 -14.00
N LEU A 306 25.23 -5.72 -13.67
CA LEU A 306 25.87 -7.01 -13.99
C LEU A 306 26.01 -7.19 -15.51
N ILE A 307 24.96 -6.86 -16.27
CA ILE A 307 25.00 -6.89 -17.74
C ILE A 307 26.02 -5.88 -18.28
N ALA A 308 26.01 -4.64 -17.77
CA ALA A 308 26.95 -3.61 -18.16
C ALA A 308 28.41 -4.04 -17.88
N GLY A 309 28.65 -4.71 -16.75
CA GLY A 309 29.96 -5.30 -16.42
C GLY A 309 30.43 -6.34 -17.44
N VAL A 310 29.53 -7.18 -17.94
CA VAL A 310 29.85 -8.12 -19.03
C VAL A 310 30.29 -7.36 -20.29
N PHE A 311 29.56 -6.31 -20.70
CA PHE A 311 29.95 -5.49 -21.86
C PHE A 311 31.21 -4.66 -21.64
N PHE A 312 31.56 -4.34 -20.39
CA PHE A 312 32.82 -3.69 -20.07
C PHE A 312 34.01 -4.63 -20.23
N VAL A 313 33.89 -5.89 -19.79
CA VAL A 313 34.99 -6.88 -19.75
C VAL A 313 35.14 -7.65 -21.07
N ALA A 314 34.04 -8.03 -21.71
CA ALA A 314 34.05 -8.92 -22.88
C ALA A 314 34.88 -8.40 -24.07
N PRO A 315 34.85 -7.10 -24.43
CA PRO A 315 35.70 -6.58 -25.50
C PRO A 315 37.19 -6.65 -25.16
N GLN A 316 37.56 -6.39 -23.91
CA GLN A 316 38.96 -6.37 -23.44
C GLN A 316 39.64 -7.74 -23.57
N HIS A 317 38.85 -8.81 -23.51
CA HIS A 317 39.33 -10.19 -23.61
C HIS A 317 38.95 -10.88 -24.93
N SER A 318 38.45 -10.11 -25.91
CA SER A 318 38.00 -10.63 -27.22
C SER A 318 36.96 -11.76 -27.12
N TRP A 319 36.09 -11.71 -26.12
CA TRP A 319 35.02 -12.70 -25.93
C TRP A 319 33.90 -12.57 -26.97
N ILE A 320 33.72 -11.39 -27.56
CA ILE A 320 32.72 -11.15 -28.60
C ILE A 320 33.29 -11.61 -29.93
N THR A 321 32.67 -12.62 -30.52
CA THR A 321 33.07 -13.23 -31.79
C THR A 321 31.86 -13.35 -32.71
N GLN A 322 32.08 -13.59 -34.01
CA GLN A 322 30.98 -13.84 -34.96
C GLN A 322 30.11 -15.04 -34.54
N GLY A 323 30.68 -16.01 -33.83
CA GLY A 323 29.99 -17.21 -33.38
C GLY A 323 28.97 -16.98 -32.26
N ASN A 324 29.11 -15.92 -31.46
CA ASN A 324 28.27 -15.67 -30.27
C ASN A 324 27.52 -14.33 -30.31
N LEU A 325 27.46 -13.67 -31.47
CA LEU A 325 26.76 -12.40 -31.64
C LEU A 325 25.29 -12.47 -31.19
N ASN A 326 24.62 -13.60 -31.41
CA ASN A 326 23.22 -13.79 -31.01
C ASN A 326 23.04 -13.70 -29.49
N PHE A 327 23.99 -14.22 -28.71
CA PHE A 327 23.99 -14.09 -27.26
C PHE A 327 24.17 -12.63 -26.84
N PHE A 328 25.18 -11.95 -27.37
CA PHE A 328 25.46 -10.56 -27.00
C PHE A 328 24.34 -9.62 -27.45
N ALA A 329 23.70 -9.85 -28.60
CA ALA A 329 22.52 -9.10 -29.02
C ALA A 329 21.35 -9.30 -28.07
N GLY A 330 21.06 -10.55 -27.66
CA GLY A 330 20.04 -10.86 -26.66
C GLY A 330 20.34 -10.24 -25.29
N LEU A 331 21.61 -10.26 -24.87
CA LEU A 331 22.06 -9.67 -23.61
C LEU A 331 21.95 -8.14 -23.62
N ALA A 332 22.29 -7.49 -24.74
CA ALA A 332 22.11 -6.06 -24.92
C ALA A 332 20.62 -5.67 -24.86
N MET A 333 19.76 -6.44 -25.53
CA MET A 333 18.31 -6.24 -25.51
C MET A 333 17.74 -6.41 -24.09
N LEU A 334 18.17 -7.42 -23.36
CA LEU A 334 17.79 -7.62 -21.96
C LEU A 334 18.24 -6.43 -21.09
N GLY A 335 19.49 -5.96 -21.25
CA GLY A 335 20.00 -4.79 -20.54
C GLY A 335 19.22 -3.52 -20.85
N PHE A 336 18.82 -3.33 -22.11
CA PHE A 336 17.94 -2.23 -22.51
C PHE A 336 16.60 -2.26 -21.78
N PHE A 337 15.95 -3.43 -21.69
CA PHE A 337 14.69 -3.56 -20.96
C PHE A 337 14.84 -3.36 -19.44
N MET A 338 15.96 -3.78 -18.85
CA MET A 338 16.25 -3.49 -17.43
C MET A 338 16.47 -1.99 -17.17
N ALA A 339 16.98 -1.24 -18.14
CA ALA A 339 17.16 0.20 -18.02
C ALA A 339 15.84 0.99 -18.12
N LEU A 340 14.81 0.41 -18.74
CA LEU A 340 13.47 1.02 -18.88
C LEU A 340 12.53 0.73 -17.70
N ALA A 341 12.78 -0.36 -16.97
CA ALA A 341 11.95 -0.85 -15.87
C ALA A 341 12.32 -0.22 -14.52
#